data_AF-A0A7J8DID0-F1
#
_entry.id   AF-A0A7J8DID0-F1
#
_cell.length_a   1.000
_cell.length_b   1.000
_cell.length_c   1.000
_cell.angle_alpha   90.00
_cell.angle_beta   90.00
_cell.angle_gamma   90.00
#
_symmetry.space_group_name_H-M   'P 1'
#
loop_
_entity.id
_entity.type
_entity.pdbx_description
1 polymer ?
#
loop_
_entity_poly.entity_id
_entity_poly.type
_entity_poly.pdbx_seq_one_letter_code
_entity_poly.pdbx_strand_id
1 'polypeptide(L)'
;MFNRPIEDDSSSDEGSQELEESIKVDPVHMEPPSHSSTTSYKKSLRLSSDQIAKLKLQDGPNDVVFSITTQYQGTCRCAGTIYLWDWNDKIVISDIDGTITKSDALGQILPQLGKDWTHQGIAKLYHSINENGYKFLYCSARAIGMADMTRGYLHWVNDKGTILPRGPLMLSPSSLFSAFHREVIEKKPEKFKIECLNDIRNLFAPSKQPFYAAFGNRPNDVYAYTQVGVPDCRIFTVNPKGELIQERTKGNKSSYHRLSELVEHVFPLLNKEQNSAFPCPEFSSFCYWRDPIPKVDLDDLA
;
A
#
# COMPACT_ATOMS: atom_id res chain seq x y z
N MET A 1 0.09 31.59 -72.95
CA MET A 1 1.40 31.91 -73.57
C MET A 1 1.75 33.33 -73.14
N PHE A 2 2.90 33.52 -72.50
CA PHE A 2 3.59 34.79 -72.16
C PHE A 2 2.93 35.88 -71.24
N ASN A 3 3.80 36.42 -70.37
CA ASN A 3 3.62 37.45 -69.31
C ASN A 3 3.23 38.84 -69.86
N ARG A 4 2.86 39.89 -69.10
CA ARG A 4 3.20 40.45 -67.73
C ARG A 4 2.09 41.52 -67.39
N PRO A 5 2.09 42.38 -66.33
CA PRO A 5 2.93 42.54 -65.13
C PRO A 5 2.14 42.71 -63.78
N ILE A 6 2.63 43.55 -62.86
CA ILE A 6 2.46 43.61 -61.38
C ILE A 6 1.76 44.94 -60.96
N GLU A 7 1.49 45.11 -59.65
CA GLU A 7 0.93 46.26 -58.87
C GLU A 7 -0.59 46.12 -58.54
N ASP A 8 -1.09 46.33 -57.32
CA ASP A 8 -0.41 46.52 -56.01
C ASP A 8 -1.35 46.23 -54.79
N ASP A 9 -0.72 46.24 -53.60
CA ASP A 9 -1.21 46.74 -52.29
C ASP A 9 -1.66 45.79 -51.13
N SER A 10 -0.81 45.77 -50.08
CA SER A 10 -1.07 45.98 -48.62
C SER A 10 -2.26 45.30 -47.88
N SER A 11 -2.23 44.91 -46.59
CA SER A 11 -1.23 44.53 -45.54
C SER A 11 -2.05 44.04 -44.30
N SER A 12 -1.59 43.67 -43.10
CA SER A 12 -0.27 43.49 -42.44
C SER A 12 -0.42 42.51 -41.24
N ASP A 13 0.65 42.22 -40.49
CA ASP A 13 0.62 41.45 -39.22
C ASP A 13 0.25 42.30 -37.98
N GLU A 14 -0.48 41.73 -37.01
CA GLU A 14 -0.67 42.30 -35.66
C GLU A 14 0.42 41.78 -34.69
N GLY A 15 1.28 42.69 -34.24
CA GLY A 15 2.34 42.42 -33.26
C GLY A 15 2.16 43.24 -31.98
N SER A 16 2.63 42.68 -30.86
CA SER A 16 2.53 43.24 -29.50
C SER A 16 3.03 44.69 -29.37
N GLN A 17 2.27 45.56 -28.70
CA GLN A 17 2.79 46.79 -28.10
C GLN A 17 2.23 47.03 -26.69
N GLU A 18 3.11 47.52 -25.82
CA GLU A 18 2.86 47.91 -24.44
C GLU A 18 2.24 49.31 -24.38
N LEU A 19 1.38 49.58 -23.40
CA LEU A 19 0.94 50.93 -23.04
C LEU A 19 0.96 51.08 -21.51
N GLU A 20 1.95 51.83 -21.01
CA GLU A 20 1.88 52.43 -19.67
C GLU A 20 0.96 53.65 -19.71
N GLU A 21 0.00 53.79 -18.78
CA GLU A 21 -0.52 55.12 -18.47
C GLU A 21 -1.02 55.28 -17.01
N SER A 22 -0.21 55.99 -16.22
CA SER A 22 -0.55 56.80 -15.03
C SER A 22 -1.39 56.21 -13.88
N ILE A 23 -0.74 56.10 -12.71
CA ILE A 23 -1.40 55.89 -11.41
C ILE A 23 -2.05 57.19 -10.94
N LYS A 24 -3.36 57.15 -10.62
CA LYS A 24 -4.01 58.13 -9.73
C LYS A 24 -4.39 57.45 -8.42
N VAL A 25 -4.05 58.09 -7.30
CA VAL A 25 -4.24 57.55 -5.95
C VAL A 25 -5.47 58.19 -5.33
N ASP A 26 -6.51 57.40 -5.05
CA ASP A 26 -7.65 57.85 -4.26
C ASP A 26 -7.34 57.79 -2.74
N PRO A 27 -7.95 58.65 -1.91
CA PRO A 27 -7.63 58.73 -0.48
C PRO A 27 -8.11 57.52 0.33
N VAL A 28 -7.26 57.04 1.24
CA VAL A 28 -7.54 55.92 2.13
C VAL A 28 -8.70 56.23 3.08
N HIS A 29 -9.83 55.54 2.92
CA HIS A 29 -10.88 55.48 3.93
C HIS A 29 -10.48 54.45 4.99
N MET A 30 -10.01 54.89 6.16
CA MET A 30 -9.72 54.00 7.28
C MET A 30 -11.01 53.60 8.00
N GLU A 31 -11.53 52.40 7.70
CA GLU A 31 -12.45 51.70 8.61
C GLU A 31 -11.65 51.06 9.76
N PRO A 32 -12.20 51.02 10.99
CA PRO A 32 -11.53 50.40 12.13
C PRO A 32 -11.41 48.88 11.94
N PRO A 33 -10.32 48.24 12.40
CA PRO A 33 -10.13 46.80 12.26
C PRO A 33 -11.12 46.05 13.16
N SER A 34 -12.26 45.68 12.58
CA SER A 34 -13.16 44.70 13.18
C SER A 34 -12.48 43.33 13.15
N HIS A 35 -11.76 42.99 14.23
CA HIS A 35 -11.19 41.66 14.46
C HIS A 35 -12.30 40.62 14.71
N SER A 36 -13.14 40.39 13.71
CA SER A 36 -13.89 39.15 13.58
C SER A 36 -12.89 38.07 13.18
N SER A 37 -12.47 37.25 14.14
CA SER A 37 -11.64 36.07 13.85
C SER A 37 -12.50 35.05 13.10
N THR A 38 -12.57 35.20 11.78
CA THR A 38 -13.29 34.31 10.89
C THR A 38 -12.67 32.91 10.96
N THR A 39 -13.34 32.01 11.69
CA THR A 39 -12.88 30.64 11.89
C THR A 39 -12.80 29.90 10.56
N SER A 40 -11.58 29.73 10.06
CA SER A 40 -11.31 28.96 8.84
C SER A 40 -11.28 27.46 9.14
N TYR A 41 -12.05 26.69 8.38
CA TYR A 41 -12.15 25.24 8.53
C TYR A 41 -11.38 24.52 7.42
N LYS A 42 -10.40 23.70 7.78
CA LYS A 42 -9.67 22.83 6.85
C LYS A 42 -10.21 21.39 6.93
N LYS A 43 -10.64 20.84 5.79
CA LYS A 43 -10.96 19.41 5.68
C LYS A 43 -9.67 18.58 5.81
N SER A 44 -9.71 17.52 6.60
CA SER A 44 -8.59 16.59 6.80
C SER A 44 -9.11 15.15 6.80
N LEU A 45 -8.33 14.24 6.21
CA LEU A 45 -8.53 12.79 6.33
C LEU A 45 -7.69 12.18 7.47
N ARG A 46 -6.85 12.98 8.14
CA ARG A 46 -6.06 12.58 9.31
C ARG A 46 -6.53 13.29 10.56
N LEU A 47 -6.67 12.53 11.63
CA LEU A 47 -6.91 13.03 12.99
C LEU A 47 -5.59 13.49 13.62
N SER A 48 -5.65 14.50 14.49
CA SER A 48 -4.53 14.87 15.36
C SER A 48 -4.33 13.85 16.49
N SER A 49 -3.16 13.87 17.15
CA SER A 49 -2.88 13.01 18.31
C SER A 49 -3.96 13.12 19.39
N ASP A 50 -4.37 14.34 19.75
CA ASP A 50 -5.43 14.58 20.73
C ASP A 50 -6.81 14.03 20.31
N GLN A 51 -7.09 14.01 19.01
CA GLN A 51 -8.33 13.41 18.47
C GLN A 51 -8.26 11.89 18.53
N ILE A 52 -7.10 11.29 18.22
CA ILE A 52 -6.88 9.84 18.31
C ILE A 52 -6.94 9.37 19.78
N ALA A 53 -6.31 10.09 20.70
CA ALA A 53 -6.34 9.77 22.13
C ALA A 53 -7.77 9.74 22.70
N LYS A 54 -8.65 10.63 22.23
CA LYS A 54 -10.08 10.65 22.62
C LYS A 54 -10.88 9.42 22.16
N LEU A 55 -10.40 8.67 21.17
CA LEU A 55 -11.02 7.41 20.74
C LEU A 55 -10.81 6.26 21.74
N LYS A 56 -9.84 6.37 22.66
CA LYS A 56 -9.52 5.35 23.68
C LYS A 56 -9.29 3.94 23.11
N LEU A 57 -8.65 3.89 21.94
CA LEU A 57 -8.31 2.65 21.24
C LEU A 57 -7.51 1.71 22.16
N GLN A 58 -7.79 0.41 22.04
CA GLN A 58 -7.01 -0.67 22.64
C GLN A 58 -5.98 -1.19 21.63
N ASP A 59 -4.92 -1.86 22.09
CA ASP A 59 -3.92 -2.47 21.21
C ASP A 59 -4.58 -3.49 20.25
N GLY A 60 -4.22 -3.42 18.97
CA GLY A 60 -4.78 -4.27 17.92
C GLY A 60 -6.08 -3.72 17.30
N PRO A 61 -7.02 -4.60 16.88
CA PRO A 61 -8.23 -4.20 16.16
C PRO A 61 -9.31 -3.61 17.08
N ASN A 62 -9.83 -2.46 16.69
CA ASN A 62 -10.94 -1.75 17.32
C ASN A 62 -12.07 -1.59 16.29
N ASP A 63 -13.21 -2.23 16.50
CA ASP A 63 -14.33 -2.12 15.59
C ASP A 63 -15.10 -0.80 15.81
N VAL A 64 -15.40 -0.09 14.72
CA VAL A 64 -15.98 1.26 14.72
C VAL A 64 -17.15 1.36 13.76
N VAL A 65 -18.08 2.28 14.03
CA VAL A 65 -19.22 2.57 13.14
C VAL A 65 -19.33 4.07 12.91
N PHE A 66 -19.27 4.48 11.64
CA PHE A 66 -19.59 5.81 11.19
C PHE A 66 -21.09 5.87 10.89
N SER A 67 -21.80 6.88 11.42
CA SER A 67 -23.23 7.06 11.20
C SER A 67 -23.52 8.46 10.68
N ILE A 68 -24.25 8.55 9.56
CA ILE A 68 -24.69 9.80 8.94
C ILE A 68 -26.21 9.81 8.93
N THR A 69 -26.81 10.82 9.55
CA THR A 69 -28.26 11.04 9.53
C THR A 69 -28.57 12.21 8.62
N THR A 70 -29.40 11.97 7.59
CA THR A 70 -29.93 13.03 6.71
C THR A 70 -31.45 13.08 6.83
N GLN A 71 -32.04 14.25 6.55
CA GLN A 71 -33.50 14.45 6.67
C GLN A 71 -34.30 13.54 5.72
N TYR A 72 -33.76 13.23 4.54
CA TYR A 72 -34.47 12.51 3.48
C TYR A 72 -34.15 11.01 3.39
N GLN A 73 -32.98 10.57 3.85
CA GLN A 73 -32.55 9.16 3.78
C GLN A 73 -32.50 8.47 5.15
N GLY A 74 -32.82 9.18 6.23
CA GLY A 74 -32.72 8.66 7.59
C GLY A 74 -31.26 8.48 8.02
N THR A 75 -30.98 7.43 8.81
CA THR A 75 -29.62 7.16 9.32
C THR A 75 -28.96 6.01 8.58
N CYS A 76 -27.91 6.34 7.81
CA CYS A 76 -27.01 5.37 7.21
C CYS A 76 -25.85 5.06 8.18
N ARG A 77 -25.36 3.81 8.17
CA ARG A 77 -24.21 3.36 8.98
C ARG A 77 -23.20 2.63 8.11
N CYS A 78 -21.92 2.84 8.37
CA CYS A 78 -20.79 2.15 7.75
C CYS A 78 -19.87 1.63 8.86
N ALA A 79 -19.61 0.32 8.88
CA ALA A 79 -18.73 -0.31 9.85
C ALA A 79 -17.28 -0.39 9.32
N GLY A 80 -16.31 -0.38 10.23
CA GLY A 80 -14.90 -0.53 9.92
C GLY A 80 -14.09 -0.99 11.13
N THR A 81 -12.79 -1.13 10.96
CA THR A 81 -11.86 -1.48 12.05
C THR A 81 -10.68 -0.51 12.01
N ILE A 82 -10.37 0.12 13.14
CA ILE A 82 -9.13 0.88 13.36
C ILE A 82 -8.12 -0.06 14.03
N TYR A 83 -6.89 -0.10 13.54
CA TYR A 83 -5.82 -0.88 14.14
C TYR A 83 -4.87 0.06 14.89
N LEU A 84 -4.65 -0.20 16.19
CA LEU A 84 -3.59 0.43 16.98
C LEU A 84 -2.42 -0.55 17.05
N TRP A 85 -1.23 -0.09 16.68
CA TRP A 85 0.02 -0.86 16.69
C TRP A 85 1.13 -0.05 17.36
N ASP A 86 2.11 -0.73 17.93
CA ASP A 86 3.28 -0.07 18.53
C ASP A 86 4.22 0.44 17.43
N TRP A 87 4.93 1.53 17.68
CA TRP A 87 5.93 2.09 16.75
C TRP A 87 7.09 1.12 16.43
N ASN A 88 7.31 0.09 17.26
CA ASN A 88 8.30 -0.96 17.03
C ASN A 88 7.77 -2.22 16.35
N ASP A 89 6.44 -2.38 16.21
CA ASP A 89 5.81 -3.56 15.61
C ASP A 89 6.37 -3.84 14.20
N LYS A 90 6.60 -5.12 13.90
CA LYS A 90 7.15 -5.56 12.61
C LYS A 90 6.04 -6.09 11.71
N ILE A 91 5.89 -5.46 10.55
CA ILE A 91 4.81 -5.71 9.60
C ILE A 91 5.27 -6.64 8.49
N VAL A 92 4.45 -7.63 8.17
CA VAL A 92 4.50 -8.41 6.94
C VAL A 92 3.44 -7.91 5.99
N ILE A 93 3.86 -7.48 4.79
CA ILE A 93 2.95 -7.09 3.72
C ILE A 93 2.54 -8.36 2.96
N SER A 94 1.26 -8.51 2.62
CA SER A 94 0.79 -9.52 1.68
C SER A 94 -0.12 -8.88 0.66
N ASP A 95 0.17 -9.05 -0.63
CA ASP A 95 -0.90 -8.94 -1.62
C ASP A 95 -1.94 -10.07 -1.43
N ILE A 96 -3.12 -9.92 -2.01
CA ILE A 96 -4.20 -10.91 -1.98
C ILE A 96 -4.35 -11.59 -3.34
N ASP A 97 -4.33 -10.82 -4.43
CA ASP A 97 -4.83 -11.23 -5.74
C ASP A 97 -3.74 -11.91 -6.56
N GLY A 98 -3.71 -13.24 -6.53
CA GLY A 98 -2.65 -14.08 -7.09
C GLY A 98 -1.56 -14.46 -6.08
N THR A 99 -1.65 -13.93 -4.85
CA THR A 99 -0.74 -14.26 -3.73
C THR A 99 -1.41 -15.15 -2.68
N ILE A 100 -2.58 -14.74 -2.18
CA ILE A 100 -3.42 -15.58 -1.32
C ILE A 100 -4.36 -16.41 -2.20
N THR A 101 -5.04 -15.76 -3.14
CA THR A 101 -5.79 -16.44 -4.21
C THR A 101 -4.82 -17.02 -5.25
N LYS A 102 -5.21 -18.09 -5.95
CA LYS A 102 -4.37 -18.72 -6.99
C LYS A 102 -4.25 -17.94 -8.30
N SER A 103 -5.05 -16.89 -8.49
CA SER A 103 -5.05 -16.08 -9.72
C SER A 103 -5.67 -14.69 -9.51
N ASP A 104 -5.18 -13.75 -10.30
CA ASP A 104 -5.52 -12.34 -10.31
C ASP A 104 -6.85 -12.09 -11.06
N ALA A 105 -7.12 -12.87 -12.10
CA ALA A 105 -8.13 -12.56 -13.12
C ALA A 105 -9.57 -12.87 -12.69
N LEU A 106 -9.75 -13.74 -11.69
CA LEU A 106 -11.07 -14.16 -11.18
C LEU A 106 -11.38 -13.59 -9.78
N GLY A 107 -10.53 -12.67 -9.29
CA GLY A 107 -10.67 -12.03 -7.97
C GLY A 107 -12.02 -11.33 -7.75
N GLN A 108 -12.72 -10.96 -8.83
CA GLN A 108 -14.02 -10.28 -8.78
C GLN A 108 -15.24 -11.24 -8.64
N ILE A 109 -15.06 -12.55 -8.81
CA ILE A 109 -16.15 -13.56 -8.74
C ILE A 109 -16.07 -14.38 -7.43
N LEU A 110 -15.33 -13.88 -6.43
CA LEU A 110 -14.99 -14.61 -5.22
C LEU A 110 -16.13 -15.08 -4.29
N PRO A 111 -17.36 -14.51 -4.25
CA PRO A 111 -18.37 -14.91 -3.25
C PRO A 111 -18.85 -16.38 -3.28
N GLN A 112 -18.50 -17.16 -4.32
CA GLN A 112 -19.06 -18.51 -4.53
C GLN A 112 -18.01 -19.65 -4.54
N LEU A 113 -16.72 -19.35 -4.42
CA LEU A 113 -15.66 -20.36 -4.55
C LEU A 113 -14.89 -20.52 -3.23
N GLY A 114 -15.00 -21.72 -2.66
CA GLY A 114 -14.46 -22.05 -1.33
C GLY A 114 -12.94 -22.31 -1.30
N LYS A 115 -12.54 -23.16 -0.36
CA LYS A 115 -11.15 -23.39 0.07
C LYS A 115 -10.16 -23.70 -1.07
N ASP A 116 -10.61 -24.33 -2.15
CA ASP A 116 -9.77 -24.77 -3.28
C ASP A 116 -9.09 -23.63 -4.05
N TRP A 117 -9.55 -22.39 -3.86
CA TRP A 117 -9.04 -21.22 -4.58
C TRP A 117 -7.87 -20.49 -3.89
N THR A 118 -7.48 -20.93 -2.69
CA THR A 118 -6.37 -20.39 -1.91
C THR A 118 -5.10 -21.24 -2.07
N HIS A 119 -3.92 -20.63 -2.07
CA HIS A 119 -2.66 -21.37 -2.04
C HIS A 119 -2.53 -22.23 -0.77
N GLN A 120 -2.11 -23.49 -0.93
CA GLN A 120 -2.03 -24.44 0.19
C GLN A 120 -0.91 -24.08 1.17
N GLY A 121 -1.16 -24.24 2.46
CA GLY A 121 -0.20 -23.94 3.54
C GLY A 121 -0.01 -22.47 3.87
N ILE A 122 -0.56 -21.51 3.11
CA ILE A 122 -0.41 -20.07 3.38
C ILE A 122 -1.01 -19.66 4.73
N ALA A 123 -2.18 -20.20 5.09
CA ALA A 123 -2.83 -19.91 6.36
C ALA A 123 -1.99 -20.40 7.55
N LYS A 124 -1.40 -21.61 7.45
CA LYS A 124 -0.47 -22.13 8.45
C LYS A 124 0.76 -21.22 8.60
N LEU A 125 1.40 -20.85 7.48
CA LEU A 125 2.55 -19.95 7.49
C LEU A 125 2.22 -18.62 8.15
N TYR A 126 1.15 -17.94 7.69
CA TYR A 126 0.82 -16.59 8.17
C TYR A 126 0.39 -16.60 9.63
N HIS A 127 -0.33 -17.63 10.07
CA HIS A 127 -0.64 -17.83 11.48
C HIS A 127 0.64 -18.01 12.31
N SER A 128 1.58 -18.89 11.92
CA SER A 128 2.86 -19.06 12.63
C SER A 128 3.68 -17.77 12.70
N ILE A 129 3.72 -16.99 11.61
CA ILE A 129 4.39 -15.67 11.60
C ILE A 129 3.71 -14.70 12.58
N ASN A 130 2.37 -14.71 12.67
CA ASN A 130 1.63 -13.88 13.62
C ASN A 130 1.86 -14.29 15.08
N GLU A 131 1.91 -15.59 15.38
CA GLU A 131 2.25 -16.08 16.73
C GLU A 131 3.65 -15.64 17.15
N ASN A 132 4.59 -15.53 16.21
CA ASN A 132 5.92 -14.97 16.45
C ASN A 132 5.95 -13.44 16.63
N GLY A 133 4.78 -12.78 16.67
CA GLY A 133 4.58 -11.39 17.06
C GLY A 133 4.41 -10.40 15.89
N TYR A 134 4.64 -10.84 14.65
CA TYR A 134 4.57 -9.99 13.46
C TYR A 134 3.13 -9.61 13.10
N LYS A 135 2.90 -8.38 12.66
CA LYS A 135 1.59 -7.88 12.23
C LYS A 135 1.41 -8.08 10.73
N PHE A 136 0.19 -8.31 10.27
CA PHE A 136 -0.12 -8.41 8.83
C PHE A 136 -0.77 -7.16 8.29
N LEU A 137 -0.29 -6.70 7.13
CA LEU A 137 -0.89 -5.65 6.32
C LEU A 137 -1.25 -6.23 4.95
N TYR A 138 -2.54 -6.25 4.62
CA TYR A 138 -3.01 -6.80 3.35
C TYR A 138 -3.19 -5.70 2.31
N CYS A 139 -2.80 -5.99 1.07
CA CYS A 139 -2.97 -5.11 -0.09
C CYS A 139 -3.75 -5.83 -1.19
N SER A 140 -4.59 -5.11 -1.93
CA SER A 140 -5.29 -5.64 -3.10
C SER A 140 -5.57 -4.54 -4.12
N ALA A 141 -5.50 -4.90 -5.41
CA ALA A 141 -5.84 -4.00 -6.52
C ALA A 141 -7.36 -3.81 -6.70
N ARG A 142 -8.21 -4.52 -5.93
CA ARG A 142 -9.67 -4.37 -5.95
C ARG A 142 -10.09 -2.98 -5.52
N ALA A 143 -11.18 -2.49 -6.09
CA ALA A 143 -11.77 -1.21 -5.71
C ALA A 143 -12.25 -1.22 -4.25
N ILE A 144 -12.12 -0.09 -3.55
CA ILE A 144 -12.56 0.07 -2.15
C ILE A 144 -14.07 -0.23 -1.95
N GLY A 145 -14.92 -0.07 -2.98
CA GLY A 145 -16.31 -0.54 -2.94
C GLY A 145 -16.49 -2.06 -2.74
N MET A 146 -15.42 -2.86 -2.87
CA MET A 146 -15.39 -4.31 -2.63
C MET A 146 -14.77 -4.68 -1.26
N ALA A 147 -14.61 -3.71 -0.35
CA ALA A 147 -13.92 -3.91 0.93
C ALA A 147 -14.54 -5.02 1.77
N ASP A 148 -15.87 -5.05 1.92
CA ASP A 148 -16.54 -6.00 2.80
C ASP A 148 -16.47 -7.44 2.27
N MET A 149 -16.60 -7.63 0.95
CA MET A 149 -16.39 -8.94 0.31
C MET A 149 -14.95 -9.43 0.47
N THR A 150 -13.96 -8.53 0.31
CA THR A 150 -12.54 -8.89 0.38
C THR A 150 -12.10 -9.18 1.82
N ARG A 151 -12.60 -8.40 2.80
CA ARG A 151 -12.42 -8.68 4.23
C ARG A 151 -13.11 -9.98 4.64
N GLY A 152 -14.34 -10.20 4.16
CA GLY A 152 -15.10 -11.43 4.38
C GLY A 152 -14.35 -12.67 3.87
N TYR A 153 -13.76 -12.60 2.67
CA TYR A 153 -12.90 -13.67 2.15
C TYR A 153 -11.72 -13.99 3.09
N LEU A 154 -10.96 -12.98 3.52
CA LEU A 154 -9.82 -13.20 4.43
C LEU A 154 -10.24 -13.88 5.73
N HIS A 155 -11.41 -13.54 6.30
CA HIS A 155 -11.97 -14.20 7.47
C HIS A 155 -12.43 -15.65 7.21
N TRP A 156 -12.87 -15.97 5.98
CA TRP A 156 -13.31 -17.31 5.59
C TRP A 156 -12.17 -18.25 5.16
N VAL A 157 -10.98 -17.73 4.85
CA VAL A 157 -9.80 -18.57 4.57
C VAL A 157 -9.41 -19.35 5.83
N ASN A 158 -9.68 -20.66 5.81
CA ASN A 158 -9.40 -21.59 6.88
C ASN A 158 -8.74 -22.86 6.32
N ASP A 159 -7.54 -23.18 6.81
CA ASP A 159 -6.87 -24.46 6.56
C ASP A 159 -6.82 -25.33 7.82
N LYS A 160 -7.74 -26.30 7.91
CA LYS A 160 -7.81 -27.34 8.96
C LYS A 160 -7.90 -26.75 10.38
N GLY A 161 -8.62 -25.64 10.54
CA GLY A 161 -8.76 -24.89 11.79
C GLY A 161 -7.86 -23.66 11.86
N THR A 162 -6.84 -23.55 11.01
CA THR A 162 -5.92 -22.40 11.00
C THR A 162 -6.46 -21.30 10.07
N ILE A 163 -6.71 -20.12 10.63
CA ILE A 163 -7.22 -18.94 9.89
C ILE A 163 -6.09 -17.96 9.55
N LEU A 164 -6.32 -17.06 8.60
CA LEU A 164 -5.44 -15.92 8.37
C LEU A 164 -5.49 -14.93 9.55
N PRO A 165 -4.35 -14.32 9.95
CA PRO A 165 -4.31 -13.32 11.01
C PRO A 165 -5.05 -12.03 10.58
N ARG A 166 -5.73 -11.37 11.53
CA ARG A 166 -6.39 -10.06 11.28
C ARG A 166 -5.35 -8.99 10.95
N GLY A 167 -5.68 -8.11 10.01
CA GLY A 167 -4.85 -6.98 9.63
C GLY A 167 -5.63 -5.90 8.88
N PRO A 168 -5.10 -4.67 8.77
CA PRO A 168 -5.64 -3.65 7.88
C PRO A 168 -5.61 -4.13 6.42
N LEU A 169 -6.57 -3.64 5.64
CA LEU A 169 -6.75 -3.98 4.24
C LEU A 169 -6.69 -2.70 3.39
N MET A 170 -5.60 -2.54 2.64
CA MET A 170 -5.41 -1.44 1.69
C MET A 170 -5.95 -1.86 0.32
N LEU A 171 -6.82 -1.01 -0.24
CA LEU A 171 -7.56 -1.27 -1.48
C LEU A 171 -7.28 -0.18 -2.51
N SER A 172 -7.48 -0.51 -3.78
CA SER A 172 -7.43 0.48 -4.85
C SER A 172 -8.54 1.51 -4.67
N PRO A 173 -8.23 2.82 -4.73
CA PRO A 173 -9.23 3.88 -4.62
C PRO A 173 -9.99 4.12 -5.94
N SER A 174 -9.91 3.19 -6.90
CA SER A 174 -10.45 3.31 -8.26
C SER A 174 -11.97 3.54 -8.35
N SER A 175 -12.74 3.26 -7.30
CA SER A 175 -14.18 3.62 -7.22
C SER A 175 -14.46 5.01 -6.63
N LEU A 176 -13.44 5.80 -6.27
CA LEU A 176 -13.59 7.12 -5.63
C LEU A 176 -12.98 8.28 -6.42
N PHE A 177 -12.25 8.02 -7.51
CA PHE A 177 -11.47 9.04 -8.24
C PHE A 177 -12.01 9.36 -9.65
N SER A 178 -11.58 10.53 -10.16
CA SER A 178 -11.91 11.00 -11.51
C SER A 178 -11.26 10.15 -12.61
N ALA A 179 -11.82 10.21 -13.82
CA ALA A 179 -11.37 9.41 -14.97
C ALA A 179 -9.86 9.56 -15.28
N PHE A 180 -9.29 10.75 -15.10
CA PHE A 180 -7.86 10.99 -15.34
C PHE A 180 -6.95 10.30 -14.31
N HIS A 181 -7.32 10.33 -13.02
CA HIS A 181 -6.58 9.56 -12.01
C HIS A 181 -6.74 8.06 -12.21
N ARG A 182 -7.93 7.61 -12.64
CA ARG A 182 -8.17 6.22 -13.00
C ARG A 182 -7.21 5.73 -14.10
N GLU A 183 -6.97 6.52 -15.15
CA GLU A 183 -6.00 6.16 -16.20
C GLU A 183 -4.56 6.00 -15.65
N VAL A 184 -4.13 6.87 -14.74
CA VAL A 184 -2.79 6.76 -14.11
C VAL A 184 -2.69 5.55 -13.18
N ILE A 185 -3.75 5.24 -12.42
CA ILE A 185 -3.85 4.03 -11.58
C ILE A 185 -3.80 2.77 -12.43
N GLU A 186 -4.55 2.72 -13.52
CA GLU A 186 -4.60 1.58 -14.44
C GLU A 186 -3.27 1.37 -15.18
N LYS A 187 -2.53 2.44 -15.50
CA LYS A 187 -1.24 2.37 -16.20
C LYS A 187 -0.02 2.15 -15.29
N LYS A 188 -0.06 2.57 -14.01
CA LYS A 188 1.08 2.51 -13.07
C LYS A 188 0.65 2.14 -11.63
N PRO A 189 0.04 0.97 -11.42
CA PRO A 189 -0.51 0.57 -10.11
C PRO A 189 0.56 0.49 -9.00
N GLU A 190 1.81 0.16 -9.34
CA GLU A 190 2.93 0.12 -8.40
C GLU A 190 3.20 1.47 -7.73
N LYS A 191 2.98 2.60 -8.42
CA LYS A 191 3.18 3.93 -7.82
C LYS A 191 2.23 4.16 -6.65
N PHE A 192 0.95 3.83 -6.81
CA PHE A 192 -0.04 3.96 -5.75
C PHE A 192 0.23 2.99 -4.60
N LYS A 193 0.71 1.77 -4.90
CA LYS A 193 1.17 0.81 -3.87
C LYS A 193 2.36 1.38 -3.08
N ILE A 194 3.34 1.98 -3.74
CA ILE A 194 4.51 2.63 -3.11
C ILE A 194 4.11 3.84 -2.26
N GLU A 195 3.24 4.73 -2.77
CA GLU A 195 2.78 5.92 -2.02
C GLU A 195 1.99 5.52 -0.77
N CYS A 196 1.05 4.57 -0.91
CA CYS A 196 0.26 4.01 0.18
C CYS A 196 1.13 3.38 1.27
N LEU A 197 2.08 2.51 0.88
CA LEU A 197 2.98 1.85 1.81
C LEU A 197 3.98 2.83 2.45
N ASN A 198 4.47 3.84 1.71
CA ASN A 198 5.32 4.89 2.30
C ASN A 198 4.55 5.77 3.30
N ASP A 199 3.24 6.02 3.08
CA ASP A 199 2.45 6.77 4.05
C ASP A 199 2.32 6.01 5.37
N ILE A 200 2.04 4.69 5.30
CA ILE A 200 2.04 3.80 6.46
C ILE A 200 3.43 3.78 7.13
N ARG A 201 4.51 3.61 6.35
CA ARG A 201 5.90 3.63 6.84
C ARG A 201 6.23 4.89 7.64
N ASN A 202 5.72 6.05 7.22
CA ASN A 202 5.94 7.33 7.89
C ASN A 202 5.24 7.46 9.25
N LEU A 203 4.28 6.58 9.58
CA LEU A 203 3.67 6.52 10.92
C LEU A 203 4.62 5.93 11.98
N PHE A 204 5.61 5.12 11.57
CA PHE A 204 6.51 4.37 12.46
C PHE A 204 7.80 5.13 12.78
N ALA A 205 7.68 6.39 13.19
CA ALA A 205 8.81 7.15 13.71
C ALA A 205 9.24 6.62 15.10
N PRO A 206 10.54 6.60 15.45
CA PRO A 206 11.68 7.11 14.68
C PRO A 206 12.26 6.11 13.67
N SER A 207 11.99 4.81 13.80
CA SER A 207 12.66 3.75 13.02
C SER A 207 12.41 3.86 11.51
N LYS A 208 11.21 4.28 11.08
CA LYS A 208 10.77 4.37 9.67
C LYS A 208 11.01 3.09 8.85
N GLN A 209 11.15 1.93 9.49
CA GLN A 209 11.35 0.62 8.88
C GLN A 209 10.48 -0.43 9.60
N PRO A 210 9.14 -0.34 9.50
CA PRO A 210 8.24 -1.33 10.08
C PRO A 210 8.13 -2.59 9.23
N PHE A 211 8.31 -2.48 7.91
CA PHE A 211 8.12 -3.60 6.99
C PHE A 211 9.30 -4.57 7.06
N TYR A 212 9.03 -5.75 7.59
CA TYR A 212 10.01 -6.82 7.76
C TYR A 212 10.09 -7.71 6.53
N ALA A 213 8.94 -8.13 6.00
CA ALA A 213 8.85 -9.01 4.84
C ALA A 213 7.65 -8.65 3.96
N ALA A 214 7.65 -9.13 2.73
CA ALA A 214 6.55 -8.95 1.81
C ALA A 214 6.30 -10.17 0.92
N PHE A 215 5.02 -10.45 0.68
CA PHE A 215 4.55 -11.50 -0.21
C PHE A 215 3.75 -10.87 -1.36
N GLY A 216 4.09 -11.25 -2.59
CA GLY A 216 3.40 -10.81 -3.82
C GLY A 216 3.42 -11.89 -4.90
N ASN A 217 2.98 -11.54 -6.11
CA ASN A 217 2.93 -12.44 -7.27
C ASN A 217 3.45 -11.81 -8.57
N ARG A 218 3.66 -10.49 -8.60
CA ARG A 218 4.15 -9.75 -9.78
C ARG A 218 5.50 -9.08 -9.53
N PRO A 219 6.33 -8.89 -10.58
CA PRO A 219 7.53 -8.06 -10.49
C PRO A 219 7.26 -6.62 -10.01
N ASN A 220 6.08 -6.07 -10.32
CA ASN A 220 5.64 -4.76 -9.85
C ASN A 220 5.45 -4.72 -8.31
N ASP A 221 5.12 -5.84 -7.68
CA ASP A 221 5.01 -5.94 -6.22
C ASP A 221 6.40 -5.92 -5.59
N VAL A 222 7.32 -6.73 -6.13
CA VAL A 222 8.74 -6.76 -5.73
C VAL A 222 9.32 -5.34 -5.79
N TYR A 223 9.16 -4.66 -6.93
CA TYR A 223 9.59 -3.27 -7.08
C TYR A 223 8.98 -2.36 -6.01
N ALA A 224 7.67 -2.45 -5.76
CA ALA A 224 7.02 -1.65 -4.72
C ALA A 224 7.55 -1.92 -3.31
N TYR A 225 7.82 -3.19 -2.98
CA TYR A 225 8.32 -3.61 -1.66
C TYR A 225 9.77 -3.18 -1.42
N THR A 226 10.65 -3.32 -2.42
CA THR A 226 12.03 -2.80 -2.35
C THR A 226 12.03 -1.28 -2.19
N GLN A 227 11.17 -0.54 -2.90
CA GLN A 227 11.08 0.93 -2.79
C GLN A 227 10.65 1.42 -1.40
N VAL A 228 9.88 0.64 -0.63
CA VAL A 228 9.51 0.97 0.75
C VAL A 228 10.47 0.40 1.81
N GLY A 229 11.55 -0.24 1.38
CA GLY A 229 12.65 -0.67 2.24
C GLY A 229 12.56 -2.11 2.75
N VAL A 230 11.74 -2.97 2.15
CA VAL A 230 11.78 -4.41 2.47
C VAL A 230 13.05 -5.03 1.86
N PRO A 231 13.90 -5.73 2.63
CA PRO A 231 15.09 -6.37 2.08
C PRO A 231 14.75 -7.48 1.08
N ASP A 232 15.53 -7.63 -0.01
CA ASP A 232 15.28 -8.65 -1.06
C ASP A 232 15.32 -10.10 -0.56
N CYS A 233 16.01 -10.37 0.57
CA CYS A 233 15.97 -11.67 1.24
C CYS A 233 14.64 -11.94 1.99
N ARG A 234 13.76 -10.93 2.09
CA ARG A 234 12.46 -10.99 2.78
C ARG A 234 11.29 -10.67 1.85
N ILE A 235 11.55 -10.49 0.55
CA ILE A 235 10.53 -10.42 -0.49
C ILE A 235 10.37 -11.82 -1.09
N PHE A 236 9.12 -12.29 -1.14
CA PHE A 236 8.75 -13.59 -1.69
C PHE A 236 7.66 -13.44 -2.75
N THR A 237 7.89 -14.03 -3.92
CA THR A 237 6.96 -14.01 -5.05
C THR A 237 6.41 -15.40 -5.29
N VAL A 238 5.10 -15.58 -5.29
CA VAL A 238 4.44 -16.85 -5.62
C VAL A 238 3.93 -16.85 -7.06
N ASN A 239 3.96 -18.02 -7.71
CA ASN A 239 3.32 -18.20 -9.02
C ASN A 239 2.01 -19.02 -8.92
N PRO A 240 1.16 -19.08 -9.96
CA PRO A 240 -0.12 -19.80 -9.90
C PRO A 240 -0.04 -21.30 -9.56
N LYS A 241 1.14 -21.92 -9.67
CA LYS A 241 1.37 -23.33 -9.24
C LYS A 241 1.60 -23.45 -7.72
N GLY A 242 1.81 -22.35 -7.02
CA GLY A 242 2.19 -22.31 -5.60
C GLY A 242 3.69 -22.47 -5.35
N GLU A 243 4.52 -22.34 -6.39
CA GLU A 243 5.98 -22.27 -6.23
C GLU A 243 6.33 -20.86 -5.71
N LEU A 244 7.00 -20.80 -4.56
CA LEU A 244 7.43 -19.56 -3.91
C LEU A 244 8.91 -19.30 -4.20
N ILE A 245 9.25 -18.11 -4.66
CA ILE A 245 10.62 -17.70 -5.01
C ILE A 245 11.02 -16.53 -4.10
N GLN A 246 12.20 -16.61 -3.49
CA GLN A 246 12.80 -15.53 -2.71
C GLN A 246 13.54 -14.57 -3.66
N GLU A 247 13.29 -13.25 -3.59
CA GLU A 247 13.81 -12.28 -4.57
C GLU A 247 15.35 -12.28 -4.65
N ARG A 248 16.06 -12.38 -3.51
CA ARG A 248 17.53 -12.54 -3.50
C ARG A 248 18.03 -13.81 -4.21
N THR A 249 17.23 -14.87 -4.25
CA THR A 249 17.66 -16.22 -4.66
C THR A 249 16.76 -16.78 -5.76
N LYS A 250 16.68 -16.07 -6.89
CA LYS A 250 15.71 -16.32 -7.98
C LYS A 250 15.73 -17.73 -8.61
N GLY A 251 16.81 -18.50 -8.41
CA GLY A 251 16.89 -19.90 -8.85
C GLY A 251 16.22 -20.91 -7.92
N ASN A 252 16.02 -20.58 -6.64
CA ASN A 252 15.53 -21.54 -5.64
C ASN A 252 14.01 -21.45 -5.48
N LYS A 253 13.32 -22.46 -5.99
CA LYS A 253 11.89 -22.68 -5.76
C LYS A 253 11.64 -23.32 -4.40
N SER A 254 10.64 -22.82 -3.69
CA SER A 254 10.14 -23.30 -2.41
C SER A 254 8.61 -23.33 -2.43
N SER A 255 7.97 -23.44 -1.28
CA SER A 255 6.51 -23.34 -1.11
C SER A 255 6.18 -22.70 0.24
N TYR A 256 4.93 -22.25 0.42
CA TYR A 256 4.45 -21.79 1.73
C TYR A 256 4.60 -22.84 2.82
N HIS A 257 4.44 -24.13 2.49
CA HIS A 257 4.67 -25.23 3.42
C HIS A 257 6.14 -25.31 3.87
N ARG A 258 7.08 -25.30 2.92
CA ARG A 258 8.52 -25.36 3.24
C ARG A 258 9.01 -24.11 3.97
N LEU A 259 8.43 -22.95 3.68
CA LEU A 259 8.70 -21.73 4.43
C LEU A 259 8.12 -21.80 5.86
N SER A 260 6.98 -22.46 6.05
CA SER A 260 6.38 -22.68 7.38
C SER A 260 7.23 -23.62 8.26
N GLU A 261 7.93 -24.60 7.67
CA GLU A 261 8.91 -25.42 8.40
C GLU A 261 10.15 -24.62 8.84
N LEU A 262 10.46 -23.52 8.15
CA LEU A 262 11.61 -22.65 8.42
C LEU A 262 11.23 -21.36 9.16
N VAL A 263 9.99 -21.25 9.65
CA VAL A 263 9.42 -20.00 10.17
C VAL A 263 10.27 -19.40 11.29
N GLU A 264 10.77 -20.19 12.24
CA GLU A 264 11.64 -19.72 13.34
C GLU A 264 12.97 -19.09 12.88
N HIS A 265 13.48 -19.49 11.70
CA HIS A 265 14.73 -18.96 11.17
C HIS A 265 14.52 -17.71 10.32
N VAL A 266 13.36 -17.59 9.67
CA VAL A 266 13.03 -16.48 8.77
C VAL A 266 12.27 -15.37 9.51
N PHE A 267 11.41 -15.74 10.45
CA PHE A 267 10.53 -14.92 11.27
C PHE A 267 10.69 -15.32 12.76
N PRO A 268 11.89 -15.14 13.36
CA PRO A 268 12.12 -15.47 14.76
C PRO A 268 11.18 -14.71 15.70
N LEU A 269 10.84 -15.34 16.82
CA LEU A 269 9.97 -14.78 17.86
C LEU A 269 10.41 -13.37 18.33
N LEU A 270 9.52 -12.39 18.18
CA LEU A 270 9.70 -11.00 18.63
C LEU A 270 9.45 -10.87 20.14
N ASN A 271 10.24 -11.57 20.95
CA ASN A 271 10.02 -11.68 22.38
C ASN A 271 10.32 -10.35 23.10
N LYS A 272 9.29 -9.65 23.60
CA LYS A 272 9.42 -8.32 24.23
C LYS A 272 10.34 -8.32 25.47
N GLU A 273 10.53 -9.47 26.12
CA GLU A 273 11.37 -9.62 27.32
C GLU A 273 12.71 -10.35 27.07
N GLN A 274 12.89 -11.03 25.94
CA GLN A 274 14.11 -11.77 25.59
C GLN A 274 14.73 -11.28 24.29
N ASN A 275 14.99 -9.97 24.22
CA ASN A 275 15.64 -9.31 23.08
C ASN A 275 17.16 -9.63 22.97
N SER A 276 17.61 -10.78 23.48
CA SER A 276 19.02 -11.17 23.60
C SER A 276 19.55 -11.97 22.40
N ALA A 277 18.69 -12.39 21.46
CA ALA A 277 19.11 -13.22 20.33
C ALA A 277 19.78 -12.42 19.20
N PHE A 278 19.13 -11.37 18.68
CA PHE A 278 19.67 -10.54 17.59
C PHE A 278 19.19 -9.08 17.68
N PRO A 279 20.03 -8.14 18.19
CA PRO A 279 19.69 -6.72 18.26
C PRO A 279 19.40 -6.07 16.89
N CYS A 280 19.83 -6.70 15.80
CA CYS A 280 19.62 -6.22 14.45
C CYS A 280 19.41 -7.43 13.49
N PRO A 281 18.15 -7.82 13.21
CA PRO A 281 17.82 -8.97 12.36
C PRO A 281 18.34 -8.89 10.91
N GLU A 282 18.72 -7.69 10.48
CA GLU A 282 19.40 -7.41 9.21
C GLU A 282 20.78 -8.07 9.16
N PHE A 283 21.54 -8.08 10.27
CA PHE A 283 22.84 -8.75 10.38
C PHE A 283 22.71 -10.22 10.82
N SER A 284 21.65 -10.91 10.38
CA SER A 284 21.50 -12.36 10.54
C SER A 284 22.19 -13.13 9.41
N SER A 285 22.47 -14.42 9.61
CA SER A 285 22.96 -15.31 8.55
C SER A 285 21.91 -15.61 7.46
N PHE A 286 20.67 -15.15 7.64
CA PHE A 286 19.66 -15.13 6.58
C PHE A 286 19.75 -13.87 5.71
N CYS A 287 20.10 -12.71 6.30
CA CYS A 287 20.01 -11.40 5.67
C CYS A 287 21.35 -10.75 5.25
N TYR A 288 22.45 -10.99 5.97
CA TYR A 288 23.75 -10.36 5.73
C TYR A 288 24.87 -11.37 5.48
N TRP A 289 25.09 -12.32 6.40
CA TRP A 289 26.21 -13.29 6.33
C TRP A 289 25.98 -14.45 5.35
N ARG A 290 25.17 -14.25 4.31
CA ARG A 290 25.06 -15.18 3.18
C ARG A 290 25.87 -14.59 2.03
N ASP A 291 26.93 -15.29 1.65
CA ASP A 291 27.68 -14.95 0.46
C ASP A 291 26.73 -14.85 -0.75
N PRO A 292 26.83 -13.80 -1.58
CA PRO A 292 26.10 -13.75 -2.82
C PRO A 292 26.52 -14.94 -3.69
N ILE A 293 25.55 -15.63 -4.30
CA ILE A 293 25.85 -16.71 -5.23
C ILE A 293 26.78 -16.14 -6.32
N PRO A 294 27.96 -16.74 -6.57
CA PRO A 294 28.86 -16.29 -7.61
C PRO A 294 28.10 -16.15 -8.93
N LYS A 295 28.33 -15.04 -9.64
CA LYS A 295 27.84 -14.91 -11.02
C LYS A 295 28.57 -15.97 -11.84
N VAL A 296 27.85 -17.03 -12.21
CA VAL A 296 28.30 -17.98 -13.22
C VAL A 296 28.26 -17.23 -14.54
N ASP A 297 29.42 -17.07 -15.18
CA ASP A 297 29.44 -16.64 -16.56
C ASP A 297 28.88 -17.80 -17.42
N LEU A 298 27.96 -17.48 -18.32
CA LEU A 298 27.41 -18.49 -19.22
C LEU A 298 28.34 -18.73 -20.41
N ASP A 299 29.28 -17.81 -20.66
CA ASP A 299 30.32 -17.98 -21.67
C ASP A 299 31.44 -18.95 -21.19
N ASP A 300 31.58 -19.18 -19.87
CA ASP A 300 32.45 -20.21 -19.28
C ASP A 300 31.88 -21.65 -19.40
N LEU A 301 30.67 -21.81 -19.97
CA LEU A 301 29.98 -23.09 -20.16
C LEU A 301 29.91 -23.54 -21.64
N ALA A 302 30.64 -22.86 -22.53
CA ALA A 302 30.66 -23.08 -23.99
C ALA A 302 31.86 -23.92 -24.46
#